data_AF-A0A3D5BC77-F1
#
_entry.id   AF-A0A3D5BC77-F1
#
_cell.length_a   1.000
_cell.length_b   1.000
_cell.length_c   1.000
_cell.angle_alpha   90.00
_cell.angle_beta   90.00
_cell.angle_gamma   90.00
#
_symmetry.space_group_name_H-M   'P 1'
#
loop_
_entity.id
_entity.type
_entity.pdbx_description
1 polymer ?
#
loop_
_entity_poly.entity_id
_entity_poly.type
_entity_poly.pdbx_seq_one_letter_code
_entity_poly.pdbx_strand_id
1 'polypeptide(L)'
;MVKKNFKKYLILFVSIIFVWKLLSIRIIDLRFSKVCPIVQTSDVISAKEAELFLKQWGEYAKRGYMAKVPEEFAFDNEATAERIPWIVKLWFEKNCINPQRFYYTEQRLRTILKAYELKKHTLRVIDVLESQIQSDMSESQKQWYQDLIEEQKQMSKVEGIRDEELAIVEGRDSQIREILR
;
A
#
# COMPACT_ATOMS: atom_id res chain seq x y z
N MET A 1 56.81 10.50 -35.97
CA MET A 1 56.80 10.01 -34.57
C MET A 1 55.53 10.34 -33.77
N VAL A 2 54.75 11.39 -34.13
CA VAL A 2 53.60 11.88 -33.33
C VAL A 2 52.38 10.93 -33.27
N LYS A 3 52.06 10.21 -34.37
CA LYS A 3 50.88 9.30 -34.42
C LYS A 3 50.94 8.12 -33.45
N LYS A 4 52.14 7.64 -33.08
CA LYS A 4 52.31 6.48 -32.19
C LYS A 4 52.01 6.83 -30.73
N ASN A 5 52.26 8.08 -30.33
CA ASN A 5 52.00 8.56 -28.98
C ASN A 5 50.52 8.87 -28.75
N PHE A 6 49.83 9.43 -29.76
CA PHE A 6 48.38 9.71 -29.67
C PHE A 6 47.53 8.46 -29.40
N LYS A 7 47.84 7.33 -30.04
CA LYS A 7 47.15 6.05 -29.77
C LYS A 7 47.34 5.56 -28.33
N LYS A 8 48.52 5.77 -27.73
CA LYS A 8 48.77 5.39 -26.32
C LYS A 8 47.94 6.23 -25.35
N TYR A 9 47.85 7.55 -25.59
CA TYR A 9 47.03 8.44 -24.77
C TYR A 9 45.53 8.15 -24.91
N LEU A 10 45.06 7.80 -26.11
CA LEU A 10 43.67 7.42 -26.34
C LEU A 10 43.30 6.15 -25.56
N ILE A 11 44.16 5.13 -25.59
CA ILE A 11 43.92 3.87 -24.85
C ILE A 11 43.89 4.14 -23.34
N LEU A 12 44.85 4.92 -22.83
CA LEU A 12 44.89 5.33 -21.41
C LEU A 12 43.60 6.06 -20.99
N PHE A 13 43.12 6.99 -21.81
CA PHE A 13 41.91 7.75 -21.53
C PHE A 13 40.66 6.86 -21.51
N VAL A 14 40.51 5.95 -22.48
CA VAL A 14 39.40 4.99 -22.50
C VAL A 14 39.46 4.04 -21.32
N SER A 15 40.65 3.56 -20.95
CA SER A 15 40.84 2.71 -19.77
C SER A 15 40.47 3.44 -18.47
N ILE A 16 40.84 4.72 -18.33
CA ILE A 16 40.47 5.54 -17.17
C ILE A 16 38.96 5.71 -17.09
N ILE A 17 38.29 6.01 -18.21
CA ILE A 17 36.82 6.12 -18.24
C ILE A 17 36.17 4.79 -17.87
N PHE A 18 36.69 3.67 -18.38
CA PHE A 18 36.14 2.36 -18.10
C PHE A 18 36.30 1.95 -16.63
N VAL A 19 37.48 2.19 -16.06
CA VAL A 19 37.76 1.97 -14.63
C VAL A 19 36.91 2.89 -13.75
N TRP A 20 36.73 4.16 -14.13
CA TRP A 20 35.87 5.09 -13.40
C TRP A 20 34.40 4.66 -13.45
N LYS A 21 33.91 4.19 -14.61
CA LYS A 21 32.56 3.65 -14.76
C LYS A 21 32.36 2.39 -13.91
N LEU A 22 33.32 1.45 -13.93
CA LEU A 22 33.28 0.25 -13.08
C LEU A 22 33.32 0.57 -11.59
N LEU A 23 34.17 1.52 -11.17
CA LEU A 23 34.24 1.98 -9.79
C LEU A 23 32.94 2.67 -9.36
N SER A 24 32.33 3.49 -10.23
CA SER A 24 31.04 4.11 -9.92
C SER A 24 29.94 3.07 -9.71
N ILE A 25 29.92 1.98 -10.50
CA ILE A 25 28.95 0.88 -10.33
C ILE A 25 29.20 0.14 -9.01
N ARG A 26 30.45 -0.16 -8.66
CA ARG A 26 30.78 -0.85 -7.39
C ARG A 26 30.56 0.00 -6.14
N ILE A 27 30.80 1.32 -6.22
CA ILE A 27 30.56 2.23 -5.09
C ILE A 27 29.06 2.42 -4.84
N ILE A 28 28.24 2.33 -5.89
CA ILE A 28 26.78 2.26 -5.77
C ILE A 28 26.43 0.98 -4.99
N ASP A 29 26.90 -0.20 -5.41
CA ASP A 29 26.64 -1.48 -4.72
C ASP A 29 27.05 -1.49 -3.23
N LEU A 30 28.24 -0.99 -2.90
CA LEU A 30 28.78 -1.04 -1.54
C LEU A 30 28.06 -0.10 -0.54
N ARG A 31 27.34 0.93 -1.01
CA ARG A 31 26.57 1.82 -0.12
C ARG A 31 25.17 1.31 0.23
N PHE A 32 24.70 0.23 -0.38
CA PHE A 32 23.36 -0.33 -0.16
C PHE A 32 23.31 -1.50 0.81
N SER A 33 24.31 -1.68 1.68
CA SER A 33 24.19 -2.61 2.82
C SER A 33 23.35 -1.99 3.96
N LYS A 34 22.14 -1.53 3.65
CA LYS A 34 21.10 -1.46 4.69
C LYS A 34 20.48 -2.84 4.75
N VAL A 35 20.50 -3.46 5.92
CA VAL A 35 19.73 -4.69 6.17
C VAL A 35 18.25 -4.30 6.12
N CYS A 36 17.61 -4.55 4.98
CA CYS A 36 16.18 -4.36 4.82
C CYS A 36 15.44 -5.37 5.70
N PRO A 37 14.32 -4.98 6.34
CA PRO A 37 13.51 -5.92 7.11
C PRO A 37 13.00 -7.05 6.21
N ILE A 38 12.92 -8.25 6.77
CA ILE A 38 12.40 -9.43 6.09
C ILE A 38 10.96 -9.15 5.63
N VAL A 39 10.63 -9.57 4.41
CA VAL A 39 9.30 -9.42 3.82
C VAL A 39 8.30 -10.14 4.71
N GLN A 40 7.34 -9.39 5.26
CA GLN A 40 6.22 -9.97 5.98
C GLN A 40 5.28 -10.63 4.98
N THR A 41 4.95 -11.89 5.20
CA THR A 41 4.07 -12.71 4.33
C THR A 41 2.68 -12.93 4.92
N SER A 42 2.36 -12.25 6.03
CA SER A 42 1.05 -12.41 6.68
C SER A 42 -0.05 -11.69 5.91
N ASP A 43 -1.23 -12.32 5.77
CA ASP A 43 -2.41 -11.70 5.17
C ASP A 43 -3.06 -10.60 6.02
N VAL A 44 -2.48 -10.31 7.18
CA VAL A 44 -2.93 -9.26 8.09
C VAL A 44 -1.87 -8.18 8.14
N ILE A 45 -2.31 -6.93 8.12
CA ILE A 45 -1.43 -5.79 8.35
C ILE A 45 -1.54 -5.36 9.82
N SER A 46 -0.40 -5.07 10.43
CA SER A 46 -0.39 -4.55 11.81
C SER A 46 -0.61 -3.03 11.83
N ALA A 47 -1.08 -2.48 12.96
CA ALA A 47 -1.20 -1.03 13.13
C ALA A 47 0.12 -0.28 12.90
N LYS A 48 1.24 -0.86 13.36
CA LYS A 48 2.59 -0.32 13.14
C LYS A 48 2.97 -0.31 11.66
N GLU A 49 2.65 -1.39 10.95
CA GLU A 49 2.89 -1.46 9.51
C GLU A 49 2.08 -0.42 8.75
N ALA A 50 0.78 -0.27 9.08
CA ALA A 50 -0.08 0.73 8.48
C ALA A 50 0.44 2.16 8.72
N GLU A 51 0.91 2.47 9.94
CA GLU A 51 1.47 3.80 10.25
C GLU A 51 2.74 4.10 9.44
N LEU A 52 3.66 3.13 9.38
CA LEU A 52 4.89 3.27 8.57
C LEU A 52 4.56 3.42 7.09
N PHE A 53 3.62 2.62 6.60
CA PHE A 53 3.12 2.69 5.24
C PHE A 53 2.53 4.07 4.93
N LEU A 54 1.62 4.60 5.75
CA LEU A 54 0.97 5.89 5.49
C LEU A 54 1.98 7.05 5.40
N LYS A 55 3.01 7.02 6.24
CA LYS A 55 4.12 7.98 6.17
C LYS A 55 4.88 7.89 4.85
N GLN A 56 5.19 6.67 4.41
CA GLN A 56 5.92 6.41 3.16
C GLN A 56 5.06 6.69 1.93
N TRP A 57 3.77 6.40 1.99
CA TRP A 57 2.79 6.64 0.94
C TRP A 57 2.65 8.12 0.63
N GLY A 58 2.60 9.00 1.64
CA GLY A 58 2.56 10.44 1.41
C GLY A 58 3.78 10.98 0.64
N GLU A 59 4.98 10.46 0.94
CA GLU A 59 6.20 10.79 0.19
C GLU A 59 6.20 10.20 -1.23
N TYR A 60 5.70 8.97 -1.36
CA TYR A 60 5.54 8.28 -2.65
C TYR A 60 4.58 9.03 -3.58
N ALA A 61 3.44 9.46 -3.04
CA ALA A 61 2.41 10.27 -3.68
C ALA A 61 2.95 11.61 -4.19
N LYS A 62 3.59 12.39 -3.30
CA LYS A 62 4.15 13.72 -3.62
C LYS A 62 5.18 13.69 -4.74
N ARG A 63 5.90 12.57 -4.90
CA ARG A 63 6.88 12.38 -5.98
C ARG A 63 6.24 11.98 -7.32
N GLY A 64 4.92 11.84 -7.36
CA GLY A 64 4.16 11.46 -8.55
C GLY A 64 4.47 10.04 -9.01
N TYR A 65 4.87 9.15 -8.09
CA TYR A 65 5.22 7.77 -8.45
C TYR A 65 3.99 6.89 -8.70
N MET A 66 2.83 7.22 -8.11
CA MET A 66 1.57 6.53 -8.41
C MET A 66 1.23 6.57 -9.89
N ALA A 67 1.36 7.73 -10.54
CA ALA A 67 1.07 7.88 -11.97
C ALA A 67 2.05 7.15 -12.90
N LYS A 68 3.16 6.63 -12.36
CA LYS A 68 4.22 5.97 -13.13
C LYS A 68 4.17 4.45 -13.03
N VAL A 69 3.37 3.91 -12.11
CA VAL A 69 3.22 2.47 -11.92
C VAL A 69 1.82 2.07 -12.37
N PRO A 70 1.67 1.11 -13.30
CA PRO A 70 0.37 0.61 -13.70
C PRO A 70 -0.43 0.09 -12.50
N GLU A 71 -1.73 0.34 -12.46
CA GLU A 71 -2.62 -0.08 -11.37
C GLU A 71 -2.64 -1.61 -11.17
N GLU A 72 -2.32 -2.36 -12.23
CA GLU A 72 -2.16 -3.82 -12.27
C GLU A 72 -1.08 -4.36 -11.32
N PHE A 73 -0.20 -3.50 -10.77
CA PHE A 73 0.84 -3.90 -9.81
C PHE A 73 0.32 -4.44 -8.49
N ALA A 74 -0.93 -4.12 -8.15
CA ALA A 74 -1.59 -4.53 -6.93
C ALA A 74 -1.81 -6.05 -6.85
N PHE A 75 -1.70 -6.77 -7.97
CA PHE A 75 -2.02 -8.19 -8.05
C PHE A 75 -0.95 -8.94 -8.85
N ASP A 76 -0.03 -9.56 -8.10
CA ASP A 76 0.72 -10.75 -8.48
C ASP A 76 2.00 -10.64 -9.34
N ASN A 77 2.94 -11.52 -8.99
CA ASN A 77 4.13 -12.01 -9.71
C ASN A 77 5.39 -11.13 -9.83
N GLU A 78 6.54 -11.78 -9.66
CA GLU A 78 7.91 -11.29 -9.92
C GLU A 78 8.05 -10.64 -11.32
N ALA A 79 7.26 -11.12 -12.30
CA ALA A 79 7.20 -10.54 -13.64
C ALA A 79 6.68 -9.09 -13.67
N THR A 80 5.85 -8.73 -12.69
CA THR A 80 5.29 -7.39 -12.57
C THR A 80 6.36 -6.46 -12.00
N ALA A 81 7.17 -6.93 -11.02
CA ALA A 81 8.33 -6.23 -10.43
C ALA A 81 9.25 -5.58 -11.49
N GLU A 82 9.44 -6.24 -12.64
CA GLU A 82 10.26 -5.74 -13.74
C GLU A 82 9.72 -4.45 -14.37
N ARG A 83 8.40 -4.25 -14.39
CA ARG A 83 7.71 -3.10 -15.00
C ARG A 83 7.77 -1.82 -14.17
N ILE A 84 8.24 -1.87 -12.91
CA ILE A 84 8.42 -0.65 -12.11
C ILE A 84 9.50 0.22 -12.77
N PRO A 85 9.23 1.51 -13.03
CA PRO A 85 10.25 2.42 -13.52
C PRO A 85 11.47 2.45 -12.60
N TRP A 86 12.68 2.52 -13.18
CA TRP A 86 13.93 2.45 -12.41
C TRP A 86 13.99 3.46 -11.24
N ILE A 87 13.45 4.66 -11.43
CA ILE A 87 13.43 5.73 -10.43
C ILE A 87 12.57 5.37 -9.21
N VAL A 88 11.54 4.56 -9.42
CA VAL A 88 10.65 4.06 -8.36
C VAL A 88 11.30 2.86 -7.67
N LYS A 89 11.95 1.96 -8.42
CA LYS A 89 12.77 0.86 -7.84
C LYS A 89 13.85 1.39 -6.89
N LEU A 90 14.61 2.39 -7.34
CA LEU A 90 15.62 3.04 -6.49
C LEU A 90 15.03 3.66 -5.22
N TRP A 91 13.81 4.19 -5.29
CA TRP A 91 13.17 4.74 -4.11
C TRP A 91 12.81 3.63 -3.11
N PHE A 92 12.27 2.51 -3.58
CA PHE A 92 12.01 1.36 -2.72
C PHE A 92 13.29 0.84 -2.05
N GLU A 93 14.37 0.67 -2.84
CA GLU A 93 15.68 0.24 -2.34
C GLU A 93 16.25 1.21 -1.29
N LYS A 94 16.28 2.51 -1.59
CA LYS A 94 16.82 3.54 -0.68
C LYS A 94 16.09 3.59 0.68
N ASN A 95 14.79 3.32 0.66
CA ASN A 95 13.93 3.37 1.84
C ASN A 95 13.76 2.00 2.52
N CYS A 96 14.40 0.94 2.00
CA CYS A 96 14.28 -0.42 2.53
C CYS A 96 12.84 -0.92 2.55
N ILE A 97 12.08 -0.61 1.51
CA ILE A 97 10.67 -0.98 1.37
C ILE A 97 10.57 -2.11 0.37
N ASN A 98 9.86 -3.19 0.73
CA ASN A 98 9.50 -4.23 -0.22
C ASN A 98 8.32 -3.76 -1.07
N PRO A 99 8.45 -3.67 -2.42
CA PRO A 99 7.38 -3.15 -3.27
C PRO A 99 6.09 -3.96 -3.18
N GLN A 100 6.19 -5.29 -3.17
CA GLN A 100 5.03 -6.18 -3.10
C GLN A 100 4.25 -5.97 -1.81
N ARG A 101 4.95 -5.95 -0.66
CA ARG A 101 4.32 -5.67 0.63
C ARG A 101 3.74 -4.27 0.68
N PHE A 102 4.43 -3.28 0.12
CA PHE A 102 3.94 -1.89 0.08
C PHE A 102 2.61 -1.75 -0.65
N TYR A 103 2.47 -2.32 -1.86
CA TYR A 103 1.20 -2.31 -2.59
C TYR A 103 0.14 -3.19 -1.92
N TYR A 104 0.55 -4.32 -1.34
CA TYR A 104 -0.37 -5.13 -0.55
C TYR A 104 -0.98 -4.34 0.62
N THR A 105 -0.16 -3.64 1.41
CA THR A 105 -0.62 -2.83 2.55
C THR A 105 -1.58 -1.74 2.09
N GLU A 106 -1.33 -1.13 0.93
CA GLU A 106 -2.22 -0.13 0.33
C GLU A 106 -3.61 -0.71 0.02
N GLN A 107 -3.66 -1.80 -0.75
CA GLN A 107 -4.91 -2.45 -1.12
C GLN A 107 -5.67 -2.97 0.10
N ARG A 108 -4.93 -3.54 1.06
CA ARG A 108 -5.50 -4.03 2.31
C ARG A 108 -6.12 -2.90 3.12
N LEU A 109 -5.42 -1.77 3.28
CA LEU A 109 -5.96 -0.58 3.94
C LEU A 109 -7.21 -0.04 3.25
N ARG A 110 -7.25 0.00 1.91
CA ARG A 110 -8.46 0.39 1.18
C ARG A 110 -9.63 -0.55 1.45
N THR A 111 -9.35 -1.85 1.53
CA THR A 111 -10.36 -2.88 1.82
C THR A 111 -10.89 -2.73 3.25
N ILE A 112 -9.99 -2.52 4.22
CA ILE A 112 -10.35 -2.24 5.62
C ILE A 112 -11.21 -0.97 5.72
N LEU A 113 -10.86 0.11 5.01
CA LEU A 113 -11.64 1.35 5.01
C LEU A 113 -13.05 1.15 4.44
N LYS A 114 -13.18 0.38 3.37
CA LYS A 114 -14.50 0.03 2.78
C LYS A 114 -15.33 -0.80 3.75
N ALA A 115 -14.71 -1.79 4.40
CA ALA A 115 -15.40 -2.62 5.39
C ALA A 115 -15.85 -1.81 6.61
N TYR A 116 -15.01 -0.90 7.11
CA TYR A 116 -15.35 0.00 8.20
C TYR A 116 -16.52 0.93 7.84
N GLU A 117 -16.53 1.47 6.62
CA GLU A 117 -17.64 2.30 6.13
C GLU A 117 -18.94 1.52 6.00
N LEU A 118 -18.87 0.29 5.46
CA LEU A 118 -20.02 -0.61 5.39
C LEU A 118 -20.57 -0.89 6.80
N LYS A 119 -19.70 -1.25 7.76
CA LYS A 119 -20.09 -1.48 9.16
C LYS A 119 -20.76 -0.24 9.77
N LYS A 120 -20.19 0.96 9.56
CA LYS A 120 -20.75 2.23 10.04
C LYS A 120 -22.10 2.55 9.40
N HIS A 121 -22.25 2.28 8.10
CA HIS A 121 -23.51 2.47 7.39
C HIS A 121 -24.58 1.50 7.91
N THR A 122 -24.26 0.22 8.05
CA THR A 122 -25.17 -0.78 8.60
C THR A 122 -25.64 -0.40 10.00
N LEU A 123 -24.73 0.02 10.90
CA LEU A 123 -25.11 0.43 12.25
C LEU A 123 -26.11 1.60 12.22
N ARG A 124 -25.89 2.61 11.36
CA ARG A 124 -26.84 3.72 11.21
C ARG A 124 -28.20 3.26 10.67
N VAL A 125 -28.22 2.32 9.72
CA VAL A 125 -29.48 1.77 9.20
C VAL A 125 -30.23 1.03 10.30
N ILE A 126 -29.53 0.23 11.11
CA ILE A 126 -30.09 -0.46 12.27
C ILE A 126 -30.68 0.56 13.25
N ASP A 127 -29.93 1.60 13.63
CA ASP A 127 -30.42 2.65 14.53
C ASP A 127 -31.71 3.32 14.00
N VAL A 128 -31.76 3.58 12.69
CA VAL A 128 -32.97 4.12 12.05
C VAL A 128 -34.13 3.13 12.12
N LEU A 129 -33.91 1.86 11.78
CA LEU A 129 -34.95 0.83 11.85
C LEU A 129 -35.46 0.64 13.28
N GLU A 130 -34.57 0.61 14.27
CA GLU A 130 -34.92 0.52 15.69
C GLU A 130 -35.72 1.75 16.15
N SER A 131 -35.36 2.96 15.69
CA SER A 131 -36.11 4.19 16.01
C SER A 131 -37.51 4.25 15.42
N GLN A 132 -37.76 3.50 14.34
CA GLN A 132 -39.08 3.40 13.72
C GLN A 132 -39.99 2.43 14.48
N ILE A 133 -39.47 1.55 15.34
CA ILE A 133 -40.29 0.62 16.11
C ILE A 133 -41.01 1.40 17.23
N GLN A 134 -42.31 1.61 17.06
CA GLN A 134 -43.16 2.30 18.04
C GLN A 134 -43.92 1.31 18.91
N SER A 135 -44.26 1.71 20.15
CA SER A 135 -44.93 0.84 21.13
C SER A 135 -46.32 0.38 20.67
N ASP A 136 -47.02 1.21 19.89
CA ASP A 136 -48.37 1.02 19.35
C ASP A 136 -48.42 0.24 18.02
N MET A 137 -47.26 -0.16 17.47
CA MET A 137 -47.22 -1.00 16.26
C MET A 137 -47.80 -2.40 16.51
N SER A 138 -48.39 -2.97 15.46
CA SER A 138 -48.82 -4.37 15.48
C SER A 138 -47.62 -5.31 15.58
N GLU A 139 -47.83 -6.50 16.15
CA GLU A 139 -46.76 -7.48 16.29
C GLU A 139 -46.14 -7.88 14.94
N SER A 140 -46.96 -7.95 13.88
CA SER A 140 -46.49 -8.20 12.52
C SER A 140 -45.57 -7.10 11.97
N GLN A 141 -45.82 -5.83 12.31
CA GLN A 141 -44.95 -4.72 11.91
C GLN A 141 -43.63 -4.75 12.67
N LYS A 142 -43.69 -5.03 13.99
CA LYS A 142 -42.49 -5.19 14.82
C LYS A 142 -41.60 -6.32 14.31
N GLN A 143 -42.19 -7.48 13.97
CA GLN A 143 -41.46 -8.60 13.40
C GLN A 143 -40.80 -8.24 12.07
N TRP A 144 -41.50 -7.53 11.17
CA TRP A 144 -40.93 -7.10 9.89
C TRP A 144 -39.69 -6.20 10.06
N TYR A 145 -39.73 -5.24 10.99
CA TYR A 145 -38.55 -4.42 11.31
C TYR A 145 -37.40 -5.25 11.91
N GLN A 146 -37.70 -6.23 12.77
CA GLN A 146 -36.69 -7.12 13.32
C GLN A 146 -36.01 -7.98 12.25
N ASP A 147 -36.79 -8.49 11.29
CA ASP A 147 -36.27 -9.27 10.15
C ASP A 147 -35.31 -8.40 9.32
N LEU A 148 -35.67 -7.15 9.03
CA LEU A 148 -34.79 -6.20 8.33
C LEU A 148 -33.51 -5.90 9.10
N ILE A 149 -33.59 -5.73 10.43
CA ILE A 149 -32.40 -5.50 11.27
C ILE A 149 -31.46 -6.71 11.18
N GLU A 150 -32.00 -7.93 11.21
CA GLU A 150 -31.20 -9.15 11.09
C GLU A 150 -30.55 -9.28 9.71
N GLU A 151 -31.28 -8.95 8.64
CA GLU A 151 -30.72 -8.89 7.28
C GLU A 151 -29.53 -7.92 7.21
N GLN A 152 -29.67 -6.72 7.78
CA GLN A 152 -28.57 -5.75 7.84
C GLN A 152 -27.37 -6.30 8.62
N LYS A 153 -27.59 -6.94 9.78
CA LYS A 153 -26.50 -7.55 10.57
C LYS A 153 -25.75 -8.60 9.77
N GLN A 154 -26.44 -9.43 8.98
CA GLN A 154 -25.79 -10.42 8.12
C GLN A 154 -24.97 -9.75 7.00
N MET A 155 -25.48 -8.68 6.37
CA MET A 155 -24.75 -7.93 5.34
C MET A 155 -23.46 -7.27 5.87
N SER A 156 -23.42 -6.91 7.16
CA SER A 156 -22.25 -6.28 7.79
C SER A 156 -21.11 -7.23 8.12
N LYS A 157 -21.32 -8.55 8.02
CA LYS A 157 -20.26 -9.56 8.20
C LYS A 157 -19.36 -9.54 6.97
N VAL A 158 -18.40 -8.62 6.97
CA VAL A 158 -17.37 -8.56 5.93
C VAL A 158 -16.41 -9.72 6.15
N GLU A 159 -16.55 -10.77 5.32
CA GLU A 159 -15.66 -11.91 5.36
C GLU A 159 -14.20 -11.49 5.17
N GLY A 160 -13.32 -12.03 6.02
CA GLY A 160 -11.88 -11.90 5.85
C GLY A 160 -11.25 -10.61 6.35
N ILE A 161 -11.95 -9.71 7.06
CA ILE A 161 -11.33 -8.61 7.83
C ILE A 161 -11.49 -8.84 9.33
N ARG A 162 -10.37 -8.80 10.05
CA ARG A 162 -10.36 -9.01 11.50
C ARG A 162 -10.66 -7.72 12.26
N ASP A 163 -11.22 -7.83 13.47
CA ASP A 163 -11.49 -6.67 14.33
C ASP A 163 -10.22 -5.86 14.63
N GLU A 164 -9.07 -6.52 14.76
CA GLU A 164 -7.75 -5.88 14.94
C GLU A 164 -7.34 -4.99 13.75
N GLU A 165 -7.80 -5.31 12.54
CA GLU A 165 -7.58 -4.50 11.35
C GLU A 165 -8.56 -3.33 11.26
N LEU A 166 -9.81 -3.54 11.68
CA LEU A 166 -10.79 -2.45 11.78
C LEU A 166 -10.35 -1.39 12.79
N ALA A 167 -9.70 -1.79 13.89
CA ALA A 167 -9.15 -0.87 14.88
C ALA A 167 -8.07 0.08 14.30
N ILE A 168 -7.43 -0.27 13.18
CA ILE A 168 -6.44 0.60 12.50
C ILE A 168 -7.10 1.86 11.97
N VAL A 169 -8.33 1.75 11.46
CA VAL A 169 -9.04 2.85 10.79
C VAL A 169 -10.06 3.54 11.69
N GLU A 170 -10.38 2.94 12.84
CA GLU A 170 -11.34 3.48 13.79
C GLU A 170 -10.94 4.88 14.26
N GLY A 171 -11.87 5.84 14.12
CA GLY A 171 -11.64 7.25 14.47
C GLY A 171 -10.66 8.01 13.57
N ARG A 172 -10.09 7.36 12.55
CA ARG A 172 -9.08 7.94 11.64
C ARG A 172 -9.41 7.74 10.16
N ASP A 173 -10.61 7.23 9.86
CA ASP A 173 -11.10 6.90 8.52
C ASP A 173 -10.94 8.07 7.53
N SER A 174 -11.30 9.28 7.94
CA SER A 174 -11.21 10.48 7.10
C SER A 174 -9.76 10.85 6.77
N GLN A 175 -8.87 10.80 7.76
CA GLN A 175 -7.45 11.09 7.60
C GLN A 175 -6.77 10.07 6.68
N ILE A 176 -7.04 8.79 6.88
CA ILE A 176 -6.43 7.72 6.08
C ILE A 176 -6.90 7.83 4.61
N ARG A 177 -8.18 8.15 4.38
CA ARG A 177 -8.70 8.38 3.02
C ARG A 177 -8.05 9.56 2.33
N GLU A 178 -7.79 10.65 3.05
CA GLU A 178 -7.09 11.81 2.48
C GLU A 178 -5.66 11.46 2.06
N ILE A 179 -4.95 10.67 2.86
CA ILE A 179 -3.59 10.20 2.54
C ILE A 179 -3.60 9.25 1.33
N LEU A 180 -4.62 8.40 1.20
CA LEU A 180 -4.76 7.40 0.14
C LEU A 180 -5.41 7.93 -1.16
N ARG A 181 -5.74 9.22 -1.24
CA ARG A 181 -6.19 9.86 -2.49
C ARG A 181 -5.04 10.02 -3.47
#